data_AF-A0A0B7I1P2-F1
#
_entry.id   AF-A0A0B7I1P2-F1
#
_cell.length_a   1.000
_cell.length_b   1.000
_cell.length_c   1.000
_cell.angle_alpha   90.00
_cell.angle_beta   90.00
_cell.angle_gamma   90.00
#
_symmetry.space_group_name_H-M   'P 1'
#
loop_
_entity.id
_entity.type
_entity.pdbx_description
1 polymer ?
#
loop_
_entity_poly.entity_id
_entity_poly.type
_entity_poly.pdbx_seq_one_letter_code
_entity_poly.pdbx_strand_id
1 'polypeptide(L)' 'MNEIAFLSVKDIMHILKCSKYVAVKIRKDIVQEYAIDRKRITYEHLKKYLKLEE' A
#
# COMPACT_ATOMS: atom_id res chain seq x y z
N MET A 1 -1.84 16.07 11.98
CA MET A 1 -2.87 15.88 10.95
C MET A 1 -2.63 14.54 10.29
N ASN A 2 -3.19 13.45 10.84
CA ASN A 2 -3.15 12.15 10.16
C ASN A 2 -4.36 12.06 9.26
N GLU A 3 -4.28 12.70 8.10
CA GLU A 3 -5.20 12.35 7.02
C GLU A 3 -4.89 10.89 6.67
N ILE A 4 -5.87 10.03 6.92
CA ILE A 4 -5.87 8.64 6.47
C ILE A 4 -6.00 8.69 4.94
N ALA A 5 -4.90 9.04 4.28
CA ALA A 5 -4.84 9.13 2.84
C ALA A 5 -4.80 7.71 2.28
N PHE A 6 -5.84 7.34 1.54
CA PHE A 6 -5.89 6.06 0.88
C PHE A 6 -4.96 6.05 -0.32
N LEU A 7 -4.06 5.07 -0.36
CA LEU A 7 -3.09 4.93 -1.43
C LEU A 7 -3.74 4.34 -2.68
N SER A 8 -3.68 5.08 -3.77
CA SER A 8 -3.92 4.54 -5.09
C SER A 8 -2.73 3.71 -5.58
N VAL A 9 -2.93 2.96 -6.67
CA VAL A 9 -1.83 2.25 -7.34
C VAL A 9 -0.73 3.23 -7.77
N LYS A 10 -1.10 4.46 -8.19
CA LYS A 10 -0.12 5.48 -8.59
C LYS A 10 0.73 5.91 -7.39
N ASP A 11 0.13 6.09 -6.22
CA ASP A 11 0.88 6.48 -5.02
C ASP A 11 1.89 5.40 -4.64
N ILE A 12 1.48 4.12 -4.66
CA ILE A 12 2.37 2.98 -4.41
C ILE A 12 3.52 2.94 -5.43
N MET A 13 3.25 3.21 -6.71
CA MET A 13 4.29 3.31 -7.75
C MET A 13 5.30 4.42 -7.45
N HIS A 14 4.82 5.60 -7.06
CA HIS A 14 5.66 6.75 -6.74
C HIS A 14 6.50 6.52 -5.48
N ILE A 15 5.89 5.96 -4.42
CA ILE A 15 6.56 5.68 -3.14
C ILE A 15 7.65 4.62 -3.32
N LEU A 16 7.34 3.51 -4.01
CA LEU A 16 8.27 2.39 -4.14
C LEU A 16 9.12 2.43 -5.41
N LYS A 17 8.97 3.47 -6.23
CA LYS A 17 9.62 3.60 -7.55
C LYS A 17 9.53 2.32 -8.37
N CYS A 18 8.34 1.74 -8.43
CA CYS A 18 8.10 0.43 -9.04
C CYS A 18 7.13 0.51 -10.24
N SER A 19 7.09 -0.57 -11.04
CA SER A 19 6.17 -0.65 -12.16
C SER A 19 4.72 -0.78 -11.69
N LYS A 20 3.77 -0.40 -12.56
CA LYS A 20 2.33 -0.55 -12.30
C LYS A 20 1.96 -1.98 -11.91
N TYR A 21 2.58 -2.97 -12.55
CA TYR A 21 2.34 -4.37 -12.26
C TYR A 21 2.72 -4.71 -10.81
N VAL A 22 3.92 -4.29 -10.38
CA VAL A 22 4.40 -4.50 -9.01
C VAL A 22 3.50 -3.78 -8.00
N ALA A 23 3.15 -2.52 -8.25
CA ALA A 23 2.25 -1.77 -7.38
C ALA A 23 0.86 -2.40 -7.24
N VAL A 24 0.28 -2.93 -8.33
CA VAL A 24 -1.00 -3.66 -8.31
C VAL A 24 -0.87 -4.94 -7.50
N LYS A 25 0.23 -5.67 -7.66
CA LYS A 25 0.50 -6.89 -6.90
C LYS A 25 0.59 -6.58 -5.40
N ILE A 26 1.44 -5.64 -5.01
CA ILE A 26 1.58 -5.18 -3.61
C ILE A 26 0.23 -4.75 -3.03
N ARG A 27 -0.57 -4.01 -3.80
CA ARG A 27 -1.91 -3.59 -3.35
C ARG A 27 -2.83 -4.79 -3.08
N LYS A 28 -2.77 -5.84 -3.90
CA LYS A 28 -3.55 -7.06 -3.67
C LYS A 28 -3.05 -7.84 -2.46
N ASP A 29 -1.72 -7.96 -2.34
CA ASP A 29 -1.08 -8.69 -1.24
C ASP A 29 -1.46 -8.04 0.10
N ILE A 30 -1.42 -6.71 0.21
CA ILE A 30 -1.85 -5.96 1.41
C ILE A 30 -3.35 -6.19 1.73
N VAL A 31 -4.23 -6.14 0.73
CA VAL A 31 -5.67 -6.41 0.95
C VAL A 31 -5.88 -7.80 1.51
N GLN A 32 -5.17 -8.80 0.98
CA GLN A 32 -5.27 -10.18 1.44
C GLN A 32 -4.67 -10.37 2.84
N GLU A 33 -3.51 -9.81 3.11
CA GLU A 33 -2.80 -9.94 4.39
C GLU A 33 -3.57 -9.32 5.55
N TYR A 34 -4.12 -8.11 5.36
CA TYR A 34 -4.82 -7.38 6.43
C TYR A 34 -6.35 -7.53 6.40
N ALA A 35 -6.88 -8.33 5.46
CA ALA A 35 -8.32 -8.50 5.24
C ALA A 35 -9.10 -7.17 5.11
N ILE A 36 -8.49 -6.17 4.47
CA ILE A 36 -9.06 -4.82 4.28
C ILE A 36 -9.57 -4.61 2.86
N ASP A 37 -10.49 -3.65 2.69
CA ASP A 37 -10.94 -3.28 1.35
C ASP A 37 -9.82 -2.59 0.55
N ARG A 38 -9.80 -2.85 -0.77
CA ARG A 38 -8.78 -2.31 -1.71
C ARG A 38 -8.75 -0.79 -1.76
N LYS A 39 -9.85 -0.13 -1.36
CA LYS A 39 -9.96 1.33 -1.28
C LYS A 39 -9.47 1.89 0.07
N ARG A 40 -9.10 1.03 1.03
CA ARG A 40 -8.73 1.42 2.40
C ARG A 40 -7.25 1.26 2.73
N ILE A 41 -6.41 0.97 1.74
CA ILE A 41 -4.97 0.85 1.95
C ILE A 41 -4.39 2.23 2.27
N THR A 42 -3.56 2.31 3.30
CA THR A 42 -2.90 3.54 3.75
C THR A 42 -1.39 3.36 3.73
N TYR A 43 -0.65 4.45 3.95
CA TYR A 43 0.80 4.39 4.09
C TYR A 43 1.27 3.45 5.21
N GLU A 44 0.54 3.38 6.33
CA GLU A 44 0.86 2.45 7.42
C GLU A 44 0.77 0.98 6.99
N HIS A 45 -0.27 0.59 6.26
CA HIS A 45 -0.39 -0.77 5.74
C HIS A 45 0.75 -1.12 4.78
N LEU A 46 1.16 -0.15 3.95
CA LEU A 46 2.31 -0.31 3.05
C LEU A 46 3.61 -0.49 3.85
N LYS A 47 3.81 0.30 4.90
CA LYS A 47 5.00 0.26 5.76
C LYS A 47 5.12 -1.07 6.51
N LYS A 48 3.99 -1.55 7.07
CA LYS A 48 3.88 -2.86 7.73
C LYS A 48 4.18 -4.02 6.79
N TYR A 49 3.58 -4.01 5.59
CA TYR A 49 3.82 -5.03 4.58
C TYR A 49 5.30 -5.10 4.15
N LEU A 50 5.95 -3.95 4.01
CA LEU A 50 7.36 -3.88 3.64
C LEU A 50 8.30 -4.21 4.81
N LYS A 51 7.77 -4.46 6.02
CA LYS A 51 8.55 -4.70 7.25
C LYS A 51 9.57 -3.58 7.49
N LEU A 52 9.17 -2.35 7.18
CA LEU A 52 9.99 -1.15 7.41
C LEU A 52 9.78 -0.57 8.82
N GLU A 53 9.16 -1.33 9.71
CA GLU A 53 9.07 -1.03 11.14
C GLU A 53 10.11 -1.91 11.87
N GLU A 54 11.04 -1.25 12.59
CA GLU A 54 11.83 -1.83 13.68
C GLU A 54 10.93 -2.14 14.89
#